data_AF-A0AAE0ME10-F1
#
_entry.id   AF-A0AAE0ME10-F1
#
_cell.length_a   1.000
_cell.length_b   1.000
_cell.length_c   1.000
_cell.angle_alpha   90.00
_cell.angle_beta   90.00
_cell.angle_gamma   90.00
#
_symmetry.space_group_name_H-M   'P 1'
#
loop_
_entity.id
_entity.type
_entity.pdbx_description
1 polymer ?
#
loop_
_entity_poly.entity_id
_entity_poly.type
_entity_poly.pdbx_seq_one_letter_code
_entity_poly.pdbx_strand_id
1 'polypeptide(L)'
;MAETEQQQQQQQNKEQSPFLTVYSFDRDEKKYSLTQFVTKLQFRLRYAGIPYVNGFGSRQQAPKAKMPYVRIMEGDSAGELAGDSALICERLVAMGKMEDVNKDLLPEERATDLCLRAMVEDRMYYLTLYERWYDNYDSFRDQGPFVGIPGGIRHVVCSLAYQYAKLILYFQGTGRYTSDEVEGFKAQAMGALADFAEAARKKRSNGSSDGTVKKPFWILGGEKPTEADFTLFGYLSGMLVTPTQPATTALIKSHPSLVDYIARIHRTYFSDLQGLV
;
A
#
# COMPACT_ATOMS: atom_id res chain seq x y z
N MET A 1 -40.53 31.94 8.57
CA MET A 1 -40.07 31.44 7.27
C MET A 1 -38.55 31.34 7.21
N ALA A 2 -37.79 32.40 7.54
CA ALA A 2 -36.32 32.34 7.55
C ALA A 2 -35.70 31.33 8.55
N GLU A 3 -36.31 31.14 9.73
CA GLU A 3 -35.86 30.10 10.70
C GLU A 3 -36.14 28.67 10.21
N THR A 4 -37.19 28.48 9.42
CA THR A 4 -37.57 27.18 8.84
C THR A 4 -36.65 26.83 7.68
N GLU A 5 -36.21 27.82 6.89
CA GLU A 5 -35.21 27.67 5.84
C GLU A 5 -33.80 27.44 6.40
N GLN A 6 -33.43 28.10 7.51
CA GLN A 6 -32.16 27.84 8.21
C GLN A 6 -32.13 26.47 8.90
N GLN A 7 -33.25 26.01 9.44
CA GLN A 7 -33.37 24.65 9.98
C GLN A 7 -33.37 23.60 8.87
N GLN A 8 -34.02 23.86 7.72
CA GLN A 8 -33.95 22.99 6.54
C GLN A 8 -32.55 22.99 5.89
N GLN A 9 -31.82 24.11 5.89
CA GLN A 9 -30.41 24.17 5.47
C GLN A 9 -29.48 23.48 6.48
N GLN A 10 -29.73 23.57 7.79
CA GLN A 10 -28.97 22.81 8.80
C GLN A 10 -29.30 21.31 8.79
N GLN A 11 -30.52 20.92 8.38
CA GLN A 11 -30.89 19.52 8.17
C GLN A 11 -30.39 18.97 6.82
N GLN A 12 -30.29 19.79 5.77
CA GLN A 12 -29.66 19.44 4.50
C GLN A 12 -28.12 19.41 4.59
N ASN A 13 -27.52 20.17 5.51
CA ASN A 13 -26.07 20.13 5.84
C ASN A 13 -25.70 19.16 6.97
N LYS A 14 -26.61 18.29 7.43
CA LYS A 14 -26.16 17.00 7.98
C LYS A 14 -25.61 16.18 6.83
N GLU A 15 -24.40 16.54 6.40
CA GLU A 15 -23.59 15.76 5.47
C GLU A 15 -23.69 14.29 5.91
N GLN A 16 -24.23 13.43 5.04
CA GLN A 16 -24.15 12.01 5.26
C GLN A 16 -22.66 11.67 5.39
N SER A 17 -22.26 11.29 6.60
CA SER A 17 -20.88 10.85 6.86
C SER A 17 -20.49 9.84 5.78
N PRO A 18 -19.30 9.98 5.16
CA PRO A 18 -18.91 9.09 4.07
C PRO A 18 -18.95 7.65 4.55
N PHE A 19 -19.48 6.75 3.72
CA PHE A 19 -19.57 5.31 4.02
C PHE A 19 -18.22 4.76 4.52
N LEU A 20 -17.12 5.21 3.91
CA LEU A 20 -15.78 4.76 4.25
C LEU A 20 -14.81 5.94 4.33
N THR A 21 -14.13 6.08 5.47
CA THR A 21 -12.96 6.96 5.63
C THR A 21 -11.71 6.12 5.80
N VAL A 22 -10.69 6.31 4.97
CA VAL A 22 -9.39 5.63 5.04
C VAL A 22 -8.39 6.55 5.73
N TYR A 23 -7.90 6.15 6.91
CA TYR A 23 -6.92 6.93 7.66
C TYR A 23 -5.49 6.52 7.34
N SER A 24 -4.66 7.51 7.02
CA SER A 24 -3.21 7.37 6.83
C SER A 24 -2.44 8.53 7.47
N PHE A 25 -1.11 8.53 7.32
CA PHE A 25 -0.25 9.65 7.72
C PHE A 25 -0.14 10.74 6.65
N ASP A 26 -0.73 10.51 5.48
CA ASP A 26 -0.53 11.35 4.32
C ASP A 26 -1.45 12.58 4.41
N ARG A 27 -0.92 13.74 4.04
CA ARG A 27 -1.66 15.02 4.04
C ARG A 27 -2.02 15.49 2.65
N ASP A 28 -1.36 14.93 1.63
CA ASP A 28 -1.54 15.29 0.23
C ASP A 28 -2.22 14.13 -0.49
N GLU A 29 -3.52 14.28 -0.73
CA GLU A 29 -4.35 13.25 -1.35
C GLU A 29 -4.01 13.01 -2.83
N LYS A 30 -3.22 13.90 -3.45
CA LYS A 30 -2.77 13.77 -4.85
C LYS A 30 -1.46 12.99 -4.96
N LYS A 31 -0.92 12.47 -3.86
CA LYS A 31 0.31 11.68 -3.84
C LYS A 31 0.05 10.29 -3.30
N TYR A 32 0.92 9.37 -3.73
CA TYR A 32 0.97 8.04 -3.14
C TYR A 32 1.36 8.10 -1.66
N SER A 33 0.81 7.17 -0.90
CA SER A 33 1.20 6.97 0.48
C SER A 33 2.64 6.46 0.56
N LEU A 34 3.39 6.97 1.55
CA LEU A 34 4.68 6.39 1.94
C LEU A 34 4.54 5.02 2.61
N THR A 35 3.31 4.61 2.94
CA THR A 35 2.99 3.32 3.53
C THR A 35 2.33 2.40 2.50
N GLN A 36 3.04 1.36 2.09
CA GLN A 36 2.57 0.38 1.09
C GLN A 36 1.17 -0.21 1.38
N PHE A 37 0.85 -0.43 2.66
CA PHE A 37 -0.43 -1.00 3.08
C PHE A 37 -1.62 -0.05 2.83
N VAL A 38 -1.38 1.26 2.85
CA VAL A 38 -2.40 2.26 2.50
C VAL A 38 -2.70 2.16 1.01
N THR A 39 -1.66 2.18 0.15
CA THR A 39 -1.84 2.06 -1.30
C THR A 39 -2.44 0.69 -1.69
N LYS A 40 -2.07 -0.40 -1.00
CA LYS A 40 -2.69 -1.72 -1.15
C LYS A 40 -4.20 -1.65 -0.91
N LEU A 41 -4.62 -1.06 0.22
CA LEU A 41 -6.05 -0.92 0.55
C LEU A 41 -6.77 0.00 -0.45
N GLN A 42 -6.19 1.16 -0.79
CA GLN A 42 -6.75 2.07 -1.78
C GLN A 42 -6.92 1.40 -3.14
N PHE A 43 -5.95 0.57 -3.57
CA PHE A 43 -6.06 -0.18 -4.81
C PHE A 43 -7.22 -1.18 -4.73
N ARG A 44 -7.34 -1.88 -3.60
CA ARG A 44 -8.47 -2.79 -3.36
C ARG A 44 -9.83 -2.10 -3.44
N LEU A 45 -9.97 -0.94 -2.81
CA LEU A 45 -11.20 -0.14 -2.83
C LEU A 45 -11.52 0.39 -4.23
N ARG A 46 -10.51 0.91 -4.94
CA ARG A 46 -10.64 1.43 -6.32
C ARG A 46 -11.05 0.32 -7.28
N TYR A 47 -10.47 -0.87 -7.18
CA TYR A 47 -10.86 -2.02 -7.99
C TYR A 47 -12.31 -2.47 -7.72
N ALA A 48 -12.73 -2.45 -6.45
CA ALA A 48 -14.11 -2.77 -6.07
C ALA A 48 -15.13 -1.65 -6.37
N GLY A 49 -14.68 -0.48 -6.85
CA GLY A 49 -15.55 0.68 -7.08
C GLY A 49 -16.14 1.28 -5.81
N ILE A 50 -15.52 1.07 -4.65
CA ILE A 50 -16.00 1.55 -3.36
C ILE A 50 -15.49 2.99 -3.15
N PRO A 51 -16.37 4.00 -3.07
CA PRO A 51 -15.95 5.37 -2.78
C PRO A 51 -15.46 5.47 -1.32
N TYR A 52 -14.41 6.24 -1.12
CA TYR A 52 -13.86 6.54 0.20
C TYR A 52 -13.30 7.97 0.24
N VAL A 53 -13.18 8.49 1.46
CA VAL A 53 -12.50 9.76 1.74
C VAL A 53 -11.19 9.45 2.47
N ASN A 54 -10.13 10.20 2.15
CA ASN A 54 -8.88 10.10 2.90
C ASN A 54 -8.96 10.93 4.18
N GLY A 55 -8.56 10.34 5.29
CA GLY A 55 -8.46 11.00 6.58
C GLY A 55 -7.03 11.03 7.07
N PHE A 56 -6.62 12.13 7.70
CA PHE A 56 -5.38 12.15 8.46
C PHE A 56 -5.62 11.47 9.81
N GLY A 57 -4.86 10.41 10.10
CA GLY A 57 -4.99 9.63 11.33
C GLY A 57 -3.66 9.49 12.09
N SER A 58 -3.75 9.00 13.33
CA SER A 58 -2.59 8.67 14.16
C SER A 58 -2.59 7.21 14.59
N ARG A 59 -1.41 6.62 14.83
CA ARG A 59 -1.31 5.22 15.29
C ARG A 59 -1.99 5.01 16.63
N GLN A 60 -1.99 6.02 17.49
CA GLN A 60 -2.59 5.97 18.82
C GLN A 60 -4.11 5.76 18.76
N GLN A 61 -4.75 6.20 17.67
CA GLN A 61 -6.18 6.04 17.43
C GLN A 61 -6.50 4.77 16.63
N ALA A 62 -5.50 4.16 16.00
CA ALA A 62 -5.70 2.97 15.19
C ALA A 62 -5.95 1.74 16.08
N PRO A 63 -6.97 0.90 15.80
CA PRO A 63 -7.31 -0.27 16.63
C PRO A 63 -6.15 -1.26 16.86
N LYS A 64 -5.18 -1.30 15.94
CA LYS A 64 -4.01 -2.18 15.97
C LYS A 64 -2.69 -1.43 16.13
N ALA A 65 -2.74 -0.14 16.47
CA ALA A 65 -1.58 0.75 16.51
C ALA A 65 -0.76 0.81 15.19
N LYS A 66 -1.39 0.46 14.06
CA LYS A 66 -0.81 0.42 12.71
C LYS A 66 -1.70 1.12 11.70
N MET A 67 -1.09 1.59 10.61
CA MET A 67 -1.79 2.12 9.44
C MET A 67 -1.82 1.08 8.31
N PRO A 68 -2.82 1.11 7.41
CA PRO A 68 -4.03 1.93 7.49
C PRO A 68 -5.02 1.40 8.54
N TYR A 69 -5.96 2.27 8.92
CA TYR A 69 -7.25 1.87 9.49
C TYR A 69 -8.37 2.64 8.79
N VAL A 70 -9.59 2.15 8.90
CA VAL A 70 -10.79 2.78 8.33
C VAL A 70 -11.82 3.06 9.40
N ARG A 71 -12.69 4.04 9.12
CA ARG A 71 -14.02 4.14 9.74
C ARG A 71 -15.06 3.75 8.72
N ILE A 72 -15.87 2.73 9.06
CA ILE A 72 -16.96 2.23 8.25
C ILE A 72 -18.27 2.73 8.87
N MET A 73 -19.05 3.51 8.13
CA MET A 73 -20.34 4.04 8.58
C MET A 73 -21.49 3.17 8.06
N GLU A 74 -22.33 2.68 8.97
CA GLU A 74 -23.60 2.03 8.62
C GLU A 74 -24.77 2.83 9.18
N GLY A 75 -25.56 3.46 8.31
CA GLY A 75 -26.65 4.36 8.70
C GLY A 75 -26.16 5.47 9.63
N ASP A 76 -26.92 5.74 10.70
CA ASP A 76 -26.62 6.77 11.69
C ASP A 76 -25.75 6.27 12.87
N SER A 77 -25.05 5.13 12.71
CA SER A 77 -24.17 4.59 13.75
C SER A 77 -22.92 5.45 13.98
N ALA A 78 -22.23 5.25 15.10
CA ALA A 78 -20.95 5.93 15.40
C ALA A 78 -19.78 5.51 14.48
N GLY A 79 -20.00 4.51 13.62
CA GLY A 79 -19.02 3.92 12.72
C GLY A 79 -18.09 2.91 13.40
N GLU A 80 -17.77 1.83 12.69
CA GLU A 80 -16.82 0.80 13.11
C GLU A 80 -15.39 1.21 12.72
N LEU A 81 -14.43 1.12 13.65
CA LEU A 81 -13.02 1.25 13.32
C LEU A 81 -12.41 -0.13 13.06
N ALA A 82 -11.88 -0.34 11.84
CA ALA A 82 -11.17 -1.54 11.46
C ALA A 82 -9.74 -1.19 11.03
N GLY A 83 -8.75 -1.95 11.51
CA GLY A 83 -7.34 -1.77 11.16
C GLY A 83 -6.77 -3.00 10.47
N ASP A 84 -5.61 -2.82 9.82
CA ASP A 84 -4.94 -3.80 8.95
C ASP A 84 -5.62 -3.95 7.57
N SER A 85 -4.88 -3.72 6.49
CA SER A 85 -5.44 -3.67 5.14
C SER A 85 -6.11 -4.99 4.71
N ALA A 86 -5.60 -6.15 5.14
CA ALA A 86 -6.19 -7.45 4.78
C ALA A 86 -7.49 -7.69 5.56
N LEU A 87 -7.46 -7.47 6.88
CA LEU A 87 -8.64 -7.63 7.74
C LEU A 87 -9.75 -6.64 7.40
N ILE A 88 -9.41 -5.42 6.96
CA ILE A 88 -10.37 -4.45 6.45
C ILE A 88 -11.07 -4.99 5.18
N CYS A 89 -10.31 -5.55 4.23
CA CYS A 89 -10.90 -6.14 3.02
C CYS A 89 -11.78 -7.35 3.37
N GLU A 90 -11.31 -8.25 4.24
CA GLU A 90 -12.10 -9.38 4.74
C GLU A 90 -13.42 -8.92 5.40
N ARG A 91 -13.37 -7.84 6.21
CA ARG A 91 -14.55 -7.26 6.83
C ARG A 91 -15.52 -6.73 5.77
N LEU A 92 -15.05 -5.99 4.77
CA LEU A 92 -15.88 -5.46 3.68
C LEU A 92 -16.48 -6.58 2.81
N VAL A 93 -15.75 -7.67 2.60
CA VAL A 93 -16.24 -8.88 1.92
C VAL A 93 -17.35 -9.54 2.75
N ALA A 94 -17.14 -9.72 4.05
CA ALA A 94 -18.15 -10.29 4.96
C ALA A 94 -19.42 -9.43 5.05
N MET A 95 -19.32 -8.11 4.83
CA MET A 95 -20.46 -7.19 4.73
C MET A 95 -21.17 -7.23 3.37
N GLY A 96 -20.67 -7.99 2.39
CA GLY A 96 -21.16 -7.99 1.01
C GLY A 96 -20.92 -6.67 0.28
N LYS A 97 -19.97 -5.85 0.75
CA LYS A 97 -19.61 -4.55 0.17
C LYS A 97 -18.44 -4.64 -0.80
N MET A 98 -17.66 -5.72 -0.73
CA MET A 98 -16.51 -5.99 -1.57
C MET A 98 -16.55 -7.44 -2.07
N GLU A 99 -16.09 -7.68 -3.30
CA GLU A 99 -15.91 -9.03 -3.82
C GLU A 99 -14.63 -9.69 -3.26
N ASP A 100 -14.73 -10.97 -2.90
CA ASP A 100 -13.58 -11.84 -2.70
C ASP A 100 -12.96 -12.19 -4.06
N VAL A 101 -11.81 -11.59 -4.38
CA VAL A 101 -11.11 -11.80 -5.66
C VAL A 101 -10.37 -13.14 -5.73
N ASN A 102 -10.21 -13.82 -4.60
CA ASN A 102 -9.53 -15.10 -4.52
C ASN A 102 -10.50 -16.29 -4.43
N LYS A 103 -11.83 -16.04 -4.44
CA LYS A 103 -12.86 -17.07 -4.26
C LYS A 103 -12.79 -18.17 -5.32
N ASP A 104 -12.55 -17.80 -6.58
CA ASP A 104 -12.58 -18.71 -7.73
C ASP A 104 -11.19 -19.31 -8.08
N LEU A 105 -10.16 -19.00 -7.29
CA LEU A 105 -8.82 -19.54 -7.51
C LEU A 105 -8.77 -21.05 -7.27
N LEU A 106 -8.01 -21.76 -8.10
CA LEU A 106 -7.65 -23.15 -7.82
C LEU A 106 -6.81 -23.23 -6.54
N PRO A 107 -6.80 -24.37 -5.83
CA PRO A 107 -6.03 -24.52 -4.59
C PRO A 107 -4.56 -24.11 -4.70
N GLU A 108 -3.90 -24.47 -5.82
CA GLU A 108 -2.50 -24.11 -6.08
C GLU A 108 -2.31 -22.61 -6.36
N GLU A 109 -3.23 -21.99 -7.10
CA GLU A 109 -3.21 -20.55 -7.37
C GLU A 109 -3.42 -19.75 -6.07
N ARG A 110 -4.34 -20.21 -5.21
CA ARG A 110 -4.58 -19.61 -3.89
C ARG A 110 -3.35 -19.72 -2.98
N ALA A 111 -2.66 -20.86 -3.02
CA ALA A 111 -1.41 -21.04 -2.28
C ALA A 111 -0.30 -20.12 -2.83
N THR A 112 -0.19 -20.02 -4.16
CA THR A 112 0.79 -19.14 -4.83
C THR A 112 0.53 -17.68 -4.50
N ASP A 113 -0.73 -17.24 -4.51
CA ASP A 113 -1.15 -15.90 -4.08
C ASP A 113 -0.70 -15.60 -2.65
N LEU A 114 -0.96 -16.51 -1.71
CA LEU A 114 -0.57 -16.36 -0.31
C LEU A 114 0.95 -16.29 -0.16
N CYS A 115 1.70 -17.16 -0.84
CA CYS A 115 3.16 -17.15 -0.81
C CYS A 115 3.74 -15.83 -1.33
N LEU A 116 3.19 -15.27 -2.42
CA LEU A 116 3.62 -13.98 -2.95
C LEU A 116 3.35 -12.85 -1.96
N ARG A 117 2.17 -12.83 -1.34
CA ARG A 117 1.84 -11.83 -0.31
C ARG A 117 2.78 -11.92 0.89
N ALA A 118 3.00 -13.12 1.42
CA ALA A 118 3.93 -13.34 2.53
C ALA A 118 5.36 -12.94 2.15
N MET A 119 5.82 -13.24 0.94
CA MET A 119 7.13 -12.81 0.45
C MET A 119 7.25 -11.28 0.45
N VAL A 120 6.23 -10.57 -0.04
CA VAL A 120 6.24 -9.10 -0.10
C VAL A 120 6.13 -8.47 1.30
N GLU A 121 5.19 -8.94 2.13
CA GLU A 121 4.83 -8.31 3.41
C GLU A 121 5.70 -8.76 4.58
N ASP A 122 6.18 -10.01 4.59
CA ASP A 122 6.93 -10.59 5.71
C ASP A 122 8.43 -10.76 5.43
N ARG A 123 8.85 -10.77 4.16
CA ARG A 123 10.28 -10.83 3.79
C ARG A 123 10.78 -9.51 3.24
N MET A 124 10.25 -9.06 2.11
CA MET A 124 10.77 -7.88 1.42
C MET A 124 10.58 -6.59 2.21
N TYR A 125 9.43 -6.42 2.86
CA TYR A 125 9.19 -5.27 3.74
C TYR A 125 10.28 -5.09 4.81
N TYR A 126 10.76 -6.17 5.43
CA TYR A 126 11.81 -6.08 6.44
C TYR A 126 13.20 -5.83 5.85
N LEU A 127 13.48 -6.36 4.65
CA LEU A 127 14.70 -6.02 3.91
C LEU A 127 14.74 -4.53 3.52
N THR A 128 13.61 -3.95 3.14
CA THR A 128 13.49 -2.50 2.90
C THR A 128 13.61 -1.71 4.20
N LEU A 129 12.99 -2.16 5.29
CA LEU A 129 13.14 -1.52 6.59
C LEU A 129 14.61 -1.48 7.03
N TYR A 130 15.38 -2.54 6.75
CA TYR A 130 16.82 -2.52 6.98
C TYR A 130 17.49 -1.39 6.21
N GLU A 131 17.26 -1.28 4.89
CA GLU A 131 17.83 -0.19 4.07
C GLU A 131 17.48 1.20 4.61
N ARG A 132 16.24 1.37 5.07
CA ARG A 132 15.73 2.63 5.60
C ARG A 132 16.34 3.01 6.94
N TRP A 133 16.48 2.05 7.85
CA TRP A 133 16.91 2.31 9.23
C TRP A 133 18.39 2.10 9.44
N TYR A 134 19.04 1.15 8.78
CA TYR A 134 20.48 0.91 8.90
C TYR A 134 21.26 1.75 7.91
N ASP A 135 20.95 1.64 6.61
CA ASP A 135 21.80 2.22 5.57
C ASP A 135 21.50 3.72 5.32
N ASN A 136 20.23 4.15 5.50
CA ASN A 136 19.76 5.49 5.12
C ASN A 136 19.11 6.29 6.27
N TYR A 137 19.49 6.04 7.52
CA TYR A 137 18.85 6.65 8.69
C TYR A 137 18.78 8.18 8.65
N ASP A 138 19.88 8.86 8.30
CA ASP A 138 19.91 10.32 8.27
C ASP A 138 18.94 10.89 7.22
N SER A 139 18.93 10.31 6.02
CA SER A 139 17.96 10.66 4.98
C SER A 139 16.52 10.38 5.45
N PHE A 140 16.28 9.25 6.12
CA PHE A 140 14.97 8.91 6.65
C PHE A 140 14.50 9.85 7.77
N ARG A 141 15.39 10.30 8.64
CA ARG A 141 15.10 11.35 9.64
C ARG A 141 14.72 12.66 8.97
N ASP A 142 15.48 13.07 7.95
CA ASP A 142 15.43 14.42 7.39
C ASP A 142 14.44 14.58 6.23
N GLN A 143 13.99 13.49 5.61
CA GLN A 143 13.05 13.49 4.47
C GLN A 143 11.83 12.59 4.68
N GLY A 144 11.81 11.80 5.76
CA GLY A 144 10.72 10.88 6.05
C GLY A 144 9.56 11.51 6.84
N PRO A 145 8.79 10.70 7.60
CA PRO A 145 7.58 11.17 8.28
C PRO A 145 7.84 12.13 9.46
N PHE A 146 9.10 12.35 9.85
CA PHE A 146 9.48 13.17 10.99
C PHE A 146 9.81 14.63 10.63
N VAL A 147 9.72 15.02 9.35
CA VAL A 147 10.07 16.37 8.87
C VAL A 147 9.29 17.49 9.56
N GLY A 148 8.05 17.22 9.97
CA GLY A 148 7.21 18.19 10.70
C GLY A 148 7.61 18.41 12.16
N ILE A 149 8.61 17.69 12.69
CA ILE A 149 9.05 17.81 14.08
C ILE A 149 10.21 18.83 14.18
N PRO A 150 10.18 19.79 15.12
CA PRO A 150 11.27 20.73 15.34
C PRO A 150 12.63 20.05 15.54
N GLY A 151 13.70 20.58 14.94
CA GLY A 151 14.99 19.91 14.78
C GLY A 151 15.55 19.24 16.03
N GLY A 152 15.65 19.96 17.15
CA GLY A 152 16.16 19.39 18.41
C GLY A 152 15.33 18.20 18.93
N ILE A 153 14.00 18.32 18.87
CA ILE A 153 13.07 17.25 19.28
C ILE A 153 13.13 16.09 18.27
N ARG A 154 13.27 16.40 16.99
CA ARG A 154 13.35 15.41 15.90
C ARG A 154 14.51 14.44 16.12
N HIS A 155 15.70 14.92 16.50
CA HIS A 155 16.83 14.04 16.77
C HIS A 155 16.55 13.04 17.91
N VAL A 156 15.91 13.50 18.99
CA VAL A 156 15.55 12.63 20.13
C VAL A 156 14.50 11.60 19.71
N VAL A 157 13.41 12.04 19.08
CA VAL A 157 12.32 11.16 18.63
C VAL A 157 12.83 10.13 17.60
N CYS A 158 13.62 10.55 16.63
CA CYS A 158 14.18 9.65 15.62
C CYS A 158 15.19 8.69 16.22
N SER A 159 15.99 9.10 17.21
CA SER A 159 16.91 8.18 17.91
C SER A 159 16.15 7.08 18.64
N LEU A 160 15.05 7.41 19.34
CA LEU A 160 14.20 6.41 19.98
C LEU A 160 13.54 5.48 18.95
N ALA A 161 13.04 6.04 17.85
CA ALA A 161 12.44 5.26 16.77
C ALA A 161 13.46 4.34 16.08
N TYR A 162 14.70 4.79 15.92
CA TYR A 162 15.81 4.00 15.39
C TYR A 162 16.12 2.80 16.29
N GLN A 163 16.29 3.01 17.60
CA GLN A 163 16.53 1.90 18.54
C GLN A 163 15.37 0.89 18.53
N TYR A 164 14.13 1.38 18.49
CA TYR A 164 12.95 0.52 18.39
C TYR A 164 12.93 -0.28 17.07
N ALA A 165 13.25 0.35 15.94
CA ALA A 165 13.32 -0.31 14.65
C ALA A 165 14.41 -1.40 14.59
N LYS A 166 15.59 -1.15 15.18
CA LYS A 166 16.64 -2.18 15.31
C LYS A 166 16.18 -3.38 16.11
N LEU A 167 15.46 -3.16 17.22
CA LEU A 167 14.92 -4.26 18.02
C LEU A 167 13.91 -5.08 17.22
N ILE A 168 12.99 -4.44 16.49
CA ILE A 168 12.04 -5.13 15.60
C ILE A 168 12.79 -5.97 14.55
N LEU A 169 13.75 -5.35 13.84
CA LEU A 169 14.52 -6.03 12.80
C LEU A 169 15.34 -7.19 13.37
N TYR A 170 15.93 -7.02 14.55
CA TYR A 170 16.66 -8.07 15.22
C TYR A 170 15.72 -9.21 15.62
N PHE A 171 14.61 -8.97 16.31
CA PHE A 171 13.70 -10.06 16.69
C PHE A 171 13.03 -10.74 15.50
N GLN A 172 12.74 -10.01 14.42
CA GLN A 172 12.22 -10.59 13.19
C GLN A 172 13.28 -11.43 12.44
N GLY A 173 14.57 -11.09 12.55
CA GLY A 173 15.67 -11.83 11.96
C GLY A 173 16.56 -11.01 11.05
N THR A 174 15.98 -10.08 10.27
CA THR A 174 16.70 -9.31 9.24
C THR A 174 17.83 -8.45 9.82
N GLY A 175 17.68 -7.95 11.04
CA GLY A 175 18.69 -7.14 11.73
C GLY A 175 19.97 -7.89 12.13
N ARG A 176 20.05 -9.21 11.85
CA ARG A 176 21.27 -10.03 12.05
C ARG A 176 22.17 -10.11 10.83
N TYR A 177 21.67 -9.73 9.66
CA TYR A 177 22.44 -9.79 8.43
C TYR A 177 23.32 -8.55 8.26
N THR A 178 24.38 -8.73 7.47
CA THR A 178 25.18 -7.64 6.91
C THR A 178 24.45 -6.93 5.78
N SER A 179 24.87 -5.70 5.44
CA SER A 179 24.26 -4.95 4.32
C SER A 179 24.39 -5.70 2.98
N ASP A 180 25.52 -6.37 2.73
CA ASP A 180 25.75 -7.15 1.49
C ASP A 180 24.80 -8.37 1.39
N GLU A 181 24.59 -9.09 2.50
CA GLU A 181 23.62 -10.20 2.55
C GLU A 181 22.19 -9.70 2.31
N VAL A 182 21.82 -8.57 2.91
CA VAL A 182 20.51 -7.93 2.70
C VAL A 182 20.34 -7.52 1.24
N GLU A 183 21.36 -6.95 0.61
CA GLU A 183 21.34 -6.63 -0.82
C GLU A 183 21.15 -7.87 -1.69
N GLY A 184 21.88 -8.95 -1.41
CA GLY A 184 21.71 -10.23 -2.10
C GLY A 184 20.27 -10.79 -1.97
N PHE A 185 19.68 -10.75 -0.77
CA PHE A 185 18.30 -11.19 -0.57
C PHE A 185 17.28 -10.28 -1.27
N LYS A 186 17.52 -8.96 -1.32
CA LYS A 186 16.66 -8.03 -2.07
C LYS A 186 16.72 -8.32 -3.56
N ALA A 187 17.92 -8.50 -4.12
CA ALA A 187 18.13 -8.84 -5.52
C ALA A 187 17.43 -10.15 -5.91
N GLN A 188 17.58 -11.20 -5.07
CA GLN A 188 16.91 -12.48 -5.29
C GLN A 188 15.39 -12.35 -5.29
N ALA A 189 14.81 -11.69 -4.27
CA ALA A 189 13.36 -11.55 -4.15
C ALA A 189 12.75 -10.68 -5.26
N MET A 190 13.42 -9.57 -5.62
CA MET A 190 12.96 -8.72 -6.72
C MET A 190 13.08 -9.42 -8.07
N GLY A 191 14.15 -10.20 -8.29
CA GLY A 191 14.31 -11.01 -9.49
C GLY A 191 13.17 -12.01 -9.65
N ALA A 192 12.78 -12.71 -8.58
CA ALA A 192 11.63 -13.61 -8.61
C ALA A 192 10.33 -12.87 -8.99
N LEU A 193 10.06 -11.70 -8.41
CA LEU A 193 8.90 -10.89 -8.80
C LEU A 193 8.96 -10.43 -10.26
N ALA A 194 10.15 -10.08 -10.75
CA ALA A 194 10.36 -9.68 -12.14
C ALA A 194 10.09 -10.85 -13.11
N ASP A 195 10.45 -12.07 -12.73
CA ASP A 195 10.15 -13.30 -13.49
C ASP A 195 8.65 -13.58 -13.54
N PHE A 196 7.94 -13.45 -12.41
CA PHE A 196 6.47 -13.52 -12.37
C PHE A 196 5.84 -12.47 -13.30
N ALA A 197 6.28 -11.22 -13.21
CA ALA A 197 5.78 -10.14 -14.05
C ALA A 197 6.08 -10.37 -15.54
N GLU A 198 7.25 -10.89 -15.88
CA GLU A 198 7.61 -11.22 -17.26
C GLU A 198 6.73 -12.33 -17.83
N ALA A 199 6.52 -13.41 -17.05
CA ALA A 199 5.65 -14.51 -17.45
C ALA A 199 4.21 -14.04 -17.66
N ALA A 200 3.67 -13.23 -16.74
CA ALA A 200 2.34 -12.65 -16.85
C ALA A 200 2.21 -11.70 -18.06
N ARG A 201 3.21 -10.85 -18.29
CA ARG A 201 3.26 -9.92 -19.43
C ARG A 201 3.22 -10.65 -20.77
N LYS A 202 3.97 -11.76 -20.89
CA LYS A 202 3.97 -12.60 -22.09
C LYS A 202 2.61 -13.25 -22.35
N LYS A 203 2.00 -13.83 -21.31
CA LYS A 203 0.64 -14.40 -21.40
C LYS A 203 -0.38 -13.36 -21.90
N ARG A 204 -0.32 -12.14 -21.38
CA ARG A 204 -1.20 -11.04 -21.81
C ARG A 204 -0.95 -10.58 -23.24
N SER A 205 0.32 -10.48 -23.66
CA SER A 205 0.69 -10.00 -25.00
C SER A 205 0.19 -10.92 -26.12
N ASN A 206 -0.05 -12.19 -25.81
CA ASN A 206 -0.65 -13.15 -26.73
C ASN A 206 -2.19 -12.99 -26.86
N GLY A 207 -2.82 -12.13 -26.06
CA GLY A 207 -4.26 -11.86 -26.08
C GLY A 207 -4.59 -10.45 -26.59
N SER A 208 -5.15 -10.37 -27.81
CA SER A 208 -5.73 -9.18 -28.48
C SER A 208 -5.07 -7.82 -28.22
N SER A 209 -4.22 -7.42 -29.18
CA SER A 209 -3.73 -6.07 -29.38
C SER A 209 -4.79 -5.20 -30.08
N ASP A 210 -5.83 -4.77 -29.36
CA ASP A 210 -6.62 -3.64 -29.83
C ASP A 210 -5.92 -2.35 -29.39
N GLY A 211 -5.39 -1.64 -30.39
CA GLY A 211 -4.37 -0.62 -30.26
C GLY A 211 -4.91 0.65 -29.66
N THR A 212 -4.37 1.03 -28.50
CA THR A 212 -3.90 2.40 -28.16
C THR A 212 -3.56 2.54 -26.66
N VAL A 213 -4.10 1.69 -25.77
CA VAL A 213 -3.75 1.70 -24.34
C VAL A 213 -3.48 0.28 -23.82
N LYS A 214 -2.24 0.03 -23.37
CA LYS A 214 -1.86 -1.23 -22.73
C LYS A 214 -2.63 -1.40 -21.41
N LYS A 215 -3.59 -2.33 -21.39
CA LYS A 215 -4.33 -2.70 -20.16
C LYS A 215 -3.38 -3.35 -19.13
N PRO A 216 -3.70 -3.27 -17.82
CA PRO A 216 -3.01 -4.01 -16.77
C PRO A 216 -2.92 -5.51 -17.08
N PHE A 217 -1.89 -6.13 -16.55
CA PHE A 217 -1.75 -7.58 -16.48
C PHE A 217 -1.51 -7.96 -15.02
N TRP A 218 -1.86 -9.19 -14.66
CA TRP A 218 -1.93 -9.63 -13.27
C TRP A 218 -0.83 -10.63 -12.96
N ILE A 219 -0.26 -10.59 -11.76
CA ILE A 219 1.01 -11.24 -11.43
C ILE A 219 0.95 -12.78 -11.58
N LEU A 220 -0.22 -13.38 -11.34
CA LEU A 220 -0.45 -14.82 -11.57
C LEU A 220 -0.85 -15.16 -13.02
N GLY A 221 -1.06 -14.15 -13.86
CA GLY A 221 -1.36 -14.29 -15.29
C GLY A 221 -2.82 -14.61 -15.62
N GLY A 222 -3.74 -14.45 -14.66
CA GLY A 222 -5.19 -14.60 -14.88
C GLY A 222 -5.81 -13.40 -15.60
N GLU A 223 -7.15 -13.41 -15.76
CA GLU A 223 -7.91 -12.30 -16.37
C GLU A 223 -8.22 -11.16 -15.39
N LYS A 224 -8.28 -11.46 -14.09
CA LYS A 224 -8.58 -10.54 -12.99
C LYS A 224 -7.41 -10.53 -11.99
N PRO A 225 -7.21 -9.43 -11.23
CA PRO A 225 -6.20 -9.37 -10.18
C PRO A 225 -6.55 -10.28 -9.02
N THR A 226 -5.53 -10.73 -8.30
CA THR A 226 -5.68 -11.42 -7.01
C THR A 226 -5.16 -10.54 -5.86
N GLU A 227 -5.30 -10.98 -4.61
CA GLU A 227 -4.73 -10.26 -3.45
C GLU A 227 -3.22 -9.98 -3.57
N ALA A 228 -2.48 -10.85 -4.27
CA ALA A 228 -1.08 -10.67 -4.60
C ALA A 228 -0.83 -9.41 -5.44
N ASP A 229 -1.68 -9.08 -6.41
CA ASP A 229 -1.51 -7.87 -7.23
C ASP A 229 -1.64 -6.60 -6.41
N PHE A 230 -2.66 -6.54 -5.54
CA PHE A 230 -2.87 -5.37 -4.68
C PHE A 230 -1.72 -5.18 -3.70
N THR A 231 -1.20 -6.28 -3.17
CA THR A 231 -0.06 -6.30 -2.26
C THR A 231 1.23 -5.88 -2.96
N LEU A 232 1.52 -6.47 -4.12
CA LEU A 232 2.71 -6.19 -4.90
C LEU A 232 2.73 -4.74 -5.39
N PHE A 233 1.63 -4.27 -5.98
CA PHE A 233 1.55 -2.89 -6.44
C PHE A 233 1.69 -1.89 -5.28
N GLY A 234 1.05 -2.15 -4.14
CA GLY A 234 1.19 -1.32 -2.94
C GLY A 234 2.65 -1.23 -2.46
N TYR A 235 3.37 -2.35 -2.45
CA TYR A 235 4.79 -2.40 -2.14
C TYR A 235 5.63 -1.62 -3.17
N LEU A 236 5.55 -1.98 -4.46
CA LEU A 236 6.38 -1.38 -5.51
C LEU A 236 6.16 0.13 -5.64
N SER A 237 4.91 0.59 -5.56
CA SER A 237 4.58 2.02 -5.60
C SER A 237 5.18 2.77 -4.41
N GLY A 238 4.98 2.25 -3.18
CA GLY A 238 5.61 2.80 -1.98
C GLY A 238 7.15 2.80 -2.08
N MET A 239 7.70 1.80 -2.77
CA MET A 239 9.13 1.68 -2.98
C MET A 239 9.71 2.78 -3.88
N LEU A 240 8.97 3.16 -4.91
CA LEU A 240 9.39 4.19 -5.88
C LEU A 240 9.21 5.62 -5.36
N VAL A 241 8.23 5.88 -4.49
CA VAL A 241 7.92 7.25 -4.02
C VAL A 241 8.62 7.65 -2.72
N THR A 242 9.15 6.70 -1.95
CA THR A 242 9.87 7.03 -0.72
C THR A 242 11.35 7.26 -1.02
N PRO A 243 11.91 8.46 -0.74
CA PRO A 243 13.28 8.82 -1.13
C PRO A 243 14.39 8.07 -0.37
N THR A 244 14.03 7.30 0.66
CA THR A 244 14.95 6.77 1.67
C THR A 244 15.28 5.30 1.45
N GLN A 245 15.09 4.80 0.22
CA GLN A 245 15.43 3.43 -0.19
C GLN A 245 15.93 3.39 -1.65
N PRO A 246 16.98 4.17 -1.98
CA PRO A 246 17.44 4.32 -3.36
C PRO A 246 17.91 3.01 -4.00
N ALA A 247 18.46 2.06 -3.23
CA ALA A 247 18.91 0.77 -3.77
C ALA A 247 17.70 -0.08 -4.17
N THR A 248 16.66 -0.13 -3.34
CA THR A 248 15.40 -0.80 -3.70
C THR A 248 14.74 -0.13 -4.91
N THR A 249 14.71 1.21 -4.98
CA THR A 249 14.20 1.94 -6.15
C THR A 249 14.98 1.60 -7.42
N ALA A 250 16.31 1.55 -7.35
CA ALA A 250 17.17 1.21 -8.49
C ALA A 250 16.90 -0.21 -8.99
N LEU A 251 16.75 -1.17 -8.05
CA LEU A 251 16.47 -2.57 -8.37
C LEU A 251 15.12 -2.75 -9.05
N ILE A 252 14.07 -2.03 -8.64
CA ILE A 252 12.77 -2.05 -9.34
C ILE A 252 12.95 -1.52 -10.77
N LYS A 253 13.66 -0.40 -10.94
CA LYS A 253 13.88 0.25 -12.23
C LYS A 253 14.75 -0.58 -13.19
N SER A 254 15.61 -1.46 -12.67
CA SER A 254 16.40 -2.37 -13.51
C SER A 254 15.59 -3.51 -14.13
N HIS A 255 14.32 -3.70 -13.73
CA HIS A 255 13.43 -4.74 -14.28
C HIS A 255 12.30 -4.13 -15.13
N PRO A 256 12.41 -4.14 -16.47
CA PRO A 256 11.40 -3.55 -17.35
C PRO A 256 9.99 -4.16 -17.21
N SER A 257 9.89 -5.44 -16.82
CA SER A 257 8.60 -6.10 -16.57
C SER A 257 7.86 -5.48 -15.39
N LEU A 258 8.56 -5.16 -14.31
CA LEU A 258 8.01 -4.50 -13.12
C LEU A 258 7.65 -3.04 -13.43
N VAL A 259 8.50 -2.31 -14.15
CA VAL A 259 8.20 -0.93 -14.56
C VAL A 259 6.93 -0.86 -15.41
N ASP A 260 6.78 -1.77 -16.38
CA ASP A 260 5.57 -1.86 -17.23
C ASP A 260 4.33 -2.29 -16.42
N TYR A 261 4.48 -3.23 -15.48
CA TYR A 261 3.41 -3.64 -14.55
C TYR A 261 2.86 -2.44 -13.76
N ILE A 262 3.77 -1.70 -13.13
CA ILE A 262 3.46 -0.53 -12.31
C ILE A 262 2.78 0.56 -13.17
N ALA A 263 3.37 0.90 -14.32
CA ALA A 263 2.87 1.97 -15.18
C ALA A 263 1.43 1.70 -15.68
N ARG A 264 1.11 0.45 -16.03
CA ARG A 264 -0.24 0.08 -16.48
C ARG A 264 -1.26 0.17 -15.36
N ILE A 265 -0.95 -0.33 -14.17
CA ILE A 265 -1.86 -0.23 -13.00
C ILE A 265 -2.06 1.23 -12.61
N HIS A 266 -0.97 2.02 -12.55
CA HIS A 266 -1.04 3.45 -12.26
C HIS A 266 -2.00 4.17 -13.24
N ARG A 267 -1.82 3.99 -14.54
CA ARG A 267 -2.66 4.63 -15.56
C ARG A 267 -4.15 4.27 -15.44
N THR A 268 -4.46 3.03 -15.03
CA THR A 268 -5.84 2.55 -14.93
C THR A 268 -6.52 2.95 -13.64
N TYR A 269 -5.85 2.84 -12.49
CA TYR A 269 -6.50 2.98 -11.19
C TYR A 269 -6.07 4.22 -10.40
N PHE A 270 -4.97 4.87 -10.77
CA PHE A 270 -4.33 5.93 -9.97
C PHE A 270 -3.82 7.09 -10.83
N SER A 271 -4.44 7.34 -11.98
CA SER A 271 -4.07 8.44 -12.88
C SER A 271 -4.28 9.83 -12.27
N ASP A 272 -5.03 9.91 -11.18
CA ASP A 272 -5.23 11.08 -10.33
C ASP A 272 -4.06 11.37 -9.38
N LEU A 273 -3.18 10.38 -9.13
CA LEU A 273 -2.02 10.52 -8.24
C LEU A 273 -0.75 10.90 -8.99
N GLN A 274 0.16 11.59 -8.31
CA GLN A 274 1.46 12.04 -8.84
C GLN A 274 2.63 11.27 -8.23
N GLY A 275 3.77 11.24 -8.93
CA GLY A 275 5.07 10.85 -8.37
C GLY A 275 5.58 9.45 -8.71
N LEU A 276 4.86 8.67 -9.53
CA LEU A 276 5.24 7.30 -9.89
C LEU A 276 5.70 7.12 -11.35
N VAL A 277 5.29 8.04 -12.23
CA VAL A 277 5.63 8.10 -13.66
C VAL A 277 6.06 9.52 -13.99
#